data_AF-A0A954AXW4-F1
#
_entry.id   AF-A0A954AXW4-F1
#
_cell.length_a   1.000
_cell.length_b   1.000
_cell.length_c   1.000
_cell.angle_alpha   90.00
_cell.angle_beta   90.00
_cell.angle_gamma   90.00
#
_symmetry.space_group_name_H-M   'P 1'
#
loop_
_entity.id
_entity.type
_entity.pdbx_description
1 polymer ?
#
loop_
_entity_poly.entity_id
_entity_poly.type
_entity_poly.pdbx_seq_one_letter_code
_entity_poly.pdbx_strand_id
1 'polypeptide(L)'
;MSWKDKNAEMRGQLRSLNACVPDAAKGFGALSKAAKAPKALDEKTVEFVALAISVAERCEPCIAFHAEALVRLGATRDEIGDLLAMCIQMGGGPSLMYAAKALDCFDELSGAAG
;
A
#
# COMPACT_ATOMS: atom_id res chain seq x y z
N MET A 1 15.53 9.04 -3.57
CA MET A 1 14.32 9.32 -4.36
C MET A 1 13.15 9.37 -3.40
N SER A 2 12.26 10.33 -3.57
CA SER A 2 11.05 10.42 -2.74
C SER A 2 10.12 9.23 -3.01
N TRP A 3 9.22 8.91 -2.09
CA TRP A 3 8.18 7.91 -2.32
C TRP A 3 7.27 8.29 -3.50
N LYS A 4 7.02 9.60 -3.70
CA LYS A 4 6.32 10.10 -4.88
C LYS A 4 7.04 9.74 -6.19
N ASP A 5 8.36 9.91 -6.24
CA ASP A 5 9.16 9.56 -7.42
C ASP A 5 9.12 8.04 -7.69
N LYS A 6 9.27 7.22 -6.64
CA LYS A 6 9.19 5.76 -6.75
C LYS A 6 7.83 5.30 -7.28
N ASN A 7 6.73 5.89 -6.79
CA ASN A 7 5.39 5.58 -7.31
C ASN A 7 5.21 5.99 -8.77
N ALA A 8 5.74 7.15 -9.17
CA ALA A 8 5.70 7.60 -10.55
C ALA A 8 6.47 6.67 -11.50
N GLU A 9 7.67 6.25 -11.09
CA GLU A 9 8.49 5.30 -11.84
C GLU A 9 7.79 3.95 -11.98
N MET A 10 7.29 3.38 -10.87
CA MET A 10 6.59 2.09 -10.87
C MET A 10 5.34 2.12 -11.75
N ARG A 11 4.56 3.21 -11.73
CA ARG A 11 3.42 3.39 -12.66
C ARG A 11 3.88 3.36 -14.12
N GLY A 12 5.07 3.88 -14.43
CA GLY A 12 5.68 3.78 -15.76
C GLY A 12 6.00 2.34 -16.16
N GLN A 13 6.66 1.60 -15.27
CA GLN A 13 6.99 0.19 -15.49
C GLN A 13 5.72 -0.67 -15.67
N LEU A 14 4.69 -0.43 -14.86
CA LEU A 14 3.39 -1.12 -14.97
C LEU A 14 2.67 -0.80 -16.29
N ARG A 15 2.77 0.42 -16.81
CA ARG A 15 2.22 0.75 -18.15
C ARG A 15 2.90 -0.08 -19.25
N SER A 16 4.22 -0.20 -19.21
CA SER A 16 4.97 -1.03 -20.16
C SER A 16 4.59 -2.50 -20.05
N LEU A 17 4.45 -3.03 -18.83
CA LEU A 17 3.99 -4.39 -18.60
C LEU A 17 2.57 -4.60 -19.15
N ASN A 18 1.64 -3.70 -18.85
CA ASN A 18 0.25 -3.78 -19.30
C ASN A 18 0.15 -3.78 -20.84
N ALA A 19 1.04 -3.07 -21.54
CA ALA A 19 1.10 -3.10 -22.99
C ALA A 19 1.61 -4.45 -23.53
N CYS A 20 2.47 -5.14 -22.78
CA CYS A 20 2.99 -6.47 -23.14
C CYS A 20 1.97 -7.60 -22.89
N VAL A 21 1.19 -7.51 -21.81
CA VAL A 21 0.22 -8.54 -21.39
C VAL A 21 -1.20 -7.98 -21.16
N PRO A 22 -1.85 -7.40 -22.17
CA PRO A 22 -3.08 -6.61 -22.00
C PRO A 22 -4.25 -7.39 -21.38
N ASP A 23 -4.44 -8.65 -21.75
CA ASP A 23 -5.54 -9.46 -21.23
C ASP A 23 -5.34 -9.85 -19.76
N ALA A 24 -4.10 -10.20 -19.38
CA ALA A 24 -3.76 -10.48 -17.99
C ALA A 24 -3.89 -9.23 -17.12
N ALA A 25 -3.41 -8.09 -17.61
CA ALA A 25 -3.54 -6.80 -16.92
C ALA A 25 -5.02 -6.40 -16.72
N LYS A 26 -5.87 -6.59 -17.74
CA LYS A 26 -7.31 -6.36 -17.65
C LYS A 26 -7.96 -7.29 -16.61
N GLY A 27 -7.61 -8.57 -16.61
CA GLY A 27 -8.10 -9.55 -15.64
C GLY A 27 -7.73 -9.17 -14.21
N PHE A 28 -6.47 -8.79 -13.98
CA PHE A 28 -6.02 -8.33 -12.67
C PHE A 28 -6.73 -7.04 -12.23
N GLY A 29 -6.88 -6.06 -13.13
CA GLY A 29 -7.60 -4.82 -12.82
C GLY A 29 -9.07 -5.05 -12.41
N ALA A 30 -9.75 -6.01 -13.06
CA ALA A 30 -11.10 -6.40 -12.67
C ALA A 30 -11.14 -7.04 -11.27
N LEU A 31 -10.19 -7.94 -10.97
CA LEU A 31 -10.05 -8.53 -9.64
C LEU A 31 -9.79 -7.46 -8.58
N SER A 32 -8.84 -6.55 -8.80
CA SER A 32 -8.52 -5.48 -7.85
C SER A 32 -9.73 -4.59 -7.56
N LYS A 33 -10.51 -4.22 -8.60
CA LYS A 33 -11.74 -3.44 -8.43
C LYS A 33 -12.77 -4.20 -7.59
N ALA A 34 -12.96 -5.49 -7.86
CA ALA A 34 -13.93 -6.31 -7.14
C ALA A 34 -13.54 -6.51 -5.65
N ALA A 35 -12.25 -6.69 -5.37
CA ALA A 35 -11.73 -6.89 -4.01
C ALA A 35 -11.81 -5.62 -3.15
N LYS A 36 -11.59 -4.44 -3.77
CA LYS A 36 -11.62 -3.13 -3.08
C LYS A 36 -13.02 -2.50 -3.00
N ALA A 37 -14.03 -3.10 -3.65
CA ALA A 37 -15.39 -2.57 -3.61
C ALA A 37 -15.98 -2.72 -2.19
N PRO A 38 -16.42 -1.62 -1.54
CA PRO A 38 -17.00 -1.68 -0.20
C PRO A 38 -18.21 -2.60 -0.14
N LYS A 39 -18.28 -3.41 0.92
CA LYS A 39 -19.43 -4.28 1.23
C LYS A 39 -19.75 -4.17 2.72
N ALA A 40 -19.39 -5.19 3.50
CA ALA A 40 -19.49 -5.16 4.95
C ALA A 40 -18.36 -4.35 5.60
N LEU A 41 -17.20 -4.26 4.93
CA LEU A 41 -16.08 -3.40 5.31
C LEU A 41 -16.03 -2.20 4.37
N ASP A 42 -15.68 -1.04 4.93
CA ASP A 42 -15.48 0.19 4.16
C ASP A 42 -14.14 0.16 3.40
N GLU A 43 -13.96 1.11 2.47
CA GLU A 43 -12.76 1.18 1.61
C GLU A 43 -11.48 1.34 2.44
N LYS A 44 -11.53 2.15 3.51
CA LYS A 44 -10.37 2.40 4.38
C LYS A 44 -9.92 1.14 5.12
N THR A 45 -10.88 0.36 5.63
CA THR A 45 -10.60 -0.91 6.32
C THR A 45 -9.98 -1.93 5.37
N VAL A 46 -10.49 -2.02 4.14
CA VAL A 46 -9.91 -2.93 3.14
C VAL A 46 -8.49 -2.49 2.73
N GLU A 47 -8.25 -1.18 2.61
CA GLU A 47 -6.91 -0.65 2.31
C GLU A 47 -5.92 -0.86 3.47
N PHE A 48 -6.36 -0.82 4.73
CA PHE A 48 -5.53 -1.23 5.86
C PHE A 48 -5.08 -2.68 5.72
N VAL A 49 -6.00 -3.61 5.43
CA VAL A 49 -5.65 -5.01 5.17
C VAL A 49 -4.63 -5.14 4.04
N ALA A 50 -4.81 -4.37 2.96
CA ALA A 50 -3.89 -4.39 1.82
C ALA A 50 -2.48 -3.85 2.18
N LEU A 51 -2.38 -2.79 2.99
CA LEU A 51 -1.10 -2.30 3.51
C LEU A 51 -0.43 -3.33 4.42
N ALA A 52 -1.19 -3.98 5.32
CA ALA A 52 -0.66 -5.02 6.20
C ALA A 52 -0.09 -6.20 5.40
N ILE A 53 -0.82 -6.67 4.38
CA ILE A 53 -0.34 -7.71 3.47
C ILE A 53 0.93 -7.23 2.73
N SER A 54 0.97 -5.98 2.29
CA SER A 54 2.15 -5.42 1.61
C SER A 54 3.40 -5.45 2.50
N VAL A 55 3.25 -5.18 3.80
CA VAL A 55 4.33 -5.30 4.79
C VAL A 55 4.71 -6.77 5.01
N ALA A 56 3.74 -7.67 5.16
CA ALA A 56 3.98 -9.10 5.35
C ALA A 56 4.73 -9.72 4.15
N GLU A 57 4.34 -9.36 2.93
CA GLU A 57 4.96 -9.76 1.67
C GLU A 57 6.25 -9.00 1.35
N ARG A 58 6.62 -8.01 2.18
CA ARG A 58 7.87 -7.25 2.01
C ARG A 58 7.93 -6.53 0.65
N CYS A 59 6.77 -6.11 0.14
CA CYS A 59 6.63 -5.47 -1.17
C CYS A 59 6.65 -3.94 -1.03
N GLU A 60 7.82 -3.33 -1.21
CA GLU A 60 7.98 -1.88 -1.12
C GLU A 60 7.08 -1.08 -2.10
N PRO A 61 6.93 -1.47 -3.38
CA PRO A 61 5.99 -0.79 -4.27
C PRO A 61 4.53 -0.91 -3.82
N CYS A 62 4.15 -2.07 -3.26
CA CYS A 62 2.81 -2.28 -2.75
C CYS A 62 2.54 -1.38 -1.54
N ILE A 63 3.49 -1.31 -0.59
CA ILE A 63 3.43 -0.40 0.55
C ILE A 63 3.17 1.02 0.07
N ALA A 64 3.91 1.49 -0.93
CA ALA A 64 3.80 2.86 -1.41
C ALA A 64 2.47 3.18 -2.10
N PHE A 65 1.90 2.23 -2.86
CA PHE A 65 0.56 2.40 -3.44
C PHE A 65 -0.56 2.38 -2.40
N HIS A 66 -0.47 1.49 -1.41
CA HIS A 66 -1.50 1.35 -0.38
C HIS A 66 -1.41 2.47 0.68
N ALA A 67 -0.21 2.98 0.97
CA ALA A 67 -0.04 4.19 1.76
C ALA A 67 -0.67 5.42 1.06
N GLU A 68 -0.41 5.62 -0.25
CA GLU A 68 -1.02 6.69 -1.04
C GLU A 68 -2.57 6.61 -1.02
N ALA A 69 -3.12 5.40 -1.12
CA ALA A 69 -4.56 5.19 -1.03
C ALA A 69 -5.12 5.55 0.36
N LEU A 70 -4.44 5.15 1.44
CA LEU A 70 -4.85 5.45 2.81
C LEU A 70 -4.77 6.95 3.13
N VAL A 71 -3.77 7.67 2.61
CA VAL A 71 -3.71 9.14 2.70
C VAL A 71 -4.94 9.77 2.04
N ARG A 72 -5.30 9.33 0.84
CA ARG A 72 -6.50 9.81 0.13
C ARG A 72 -7.80 9.51 0.87
N LEU A 73 -7.84 8.39 1.61
CA LEU A 73 -8.99 7.98 2.42
C LEU A 73 -9.02 8.64 3.82
N GLY A 74 -8.07 9.53 4.12
CA GLY A 74 -8.03 10.25 5.39
C GLY A 74 -7.65 9.36 6.57
N ALA A 75 -6.85 8.31 6.35
CA ALA A 75 -6.25 7.57 7.45
C ALA A 75 -5.38 8.50 8.31
N THR A 76 -5.33 8.25 9.61
CA THR A 76 -4.45 8.99 10.53
C THR A 76 -3.15 8.25 10.76
N ARG A 77 -2.12 8.98 11.21
CA ARG A 77 -0.83 8.39 11.58
C ARG A 77 -0.98 7.36 12.72
N ASP A 78 -1.88 7.61 13.67
CA ASP A 78 -2.17 6.69 14.77
C ASP A 78 -2.80 5.38 14.27
N GLU A 79 -3.75 5.45 13.32
CA GLU A 79 -4.35 4.27 12.69
C GLU A 79 -3.29 3.43 11.95
N ILE A 80 -2.33 4.09 11.28
CA ILE A 80 -1.18 3.42 10.66
C ILE A 80 -0.30 2.77 11.74
N GLY A 81 -0.04 3.46 12.84
CA GLY A 81 0.74 2.93 13.97
C GLY A 81 0.15 1.63 14.53
N ASP A 82 -1.16 1.60 14.80
CA ASP A 82 -1.87 0.42 15.31
C ASP A 82 -1.78 -0.76 14.34
N LEU A 83 -1.95 -0.50 13.04
CA LEU A 83 -1.80 -1.51 12.01
C LEU A 83 -0.38 -2.08 11.96
N LEU A 84 0.63 -1.21 12.00
CA LEU A 84 2.03 -1.61 11.91
C LEU A 84 2.49 -2.39 13.14
N ALA A 85 1.97 -2.07 14.34
CA ALA A 85 2.20 -2.86 15.54
C ALA A 85 1.75 -4.32 15.35
N MET A 86 0.59 -4.54 14.74
CA MET A 86 0.11 -5.89 14.40
C MET A 86 1.00 -6.60 13.38
N CYS A 87 1.46 -5.89 12.35
CA CYS A 87 2.42 -6.44 11.38
C CYS A 87 3.73 -6.89 12.05
N ILE A 88 4.24 -6.10 13.00
CA ILE A 88 5.45 -6.43 13.76
C ILE A 88 5.22 -7.66 14.63
N GLN A 89 4.11 -7.71 15.37
CA GLN A 89 3.79 -8.84 16.25
C GLN A 89 3.69 -10.16 15.48
N MET A 90 3.07 -10.14 14.28
CA MET A 90 2.85 -11.35 13.48
C MET A 90 4.05 -11.73 12.60
N GLY A 91 4.86 -10.77 12.16
CA GLY A 91 5.95 -11.02 11.22
C GLY A 91 7.38 -10.85 11.77
N GLY A 92 7.52 -10.43 13.02
CA GLY A 92 8.80 -10.30 13.73
C GLY A 92 9.77 -9.31 13.07
N GLY A 93 11.07 -9.60 13.18
CA GLY A 93 12.15 -8.73 12.72
C GLY A 93 12.04 -8.26 11.25
N PRO A 94 11.72 -9.14 10.27
CA PRO A 94 11.53 -8.71 8.90
C PRO A 94 10.39 -7.70 8.73
N SER A 95 9.23 -7.96 9.34
CA SER A 95 8.09 -7.03 9.28
C SER A 95 8.37 -5.73 10.00
N LEU A 96 9.21 -5.70 11.05
CA LEU A 96 9.68 -4.46 11.67
C LEU A 96 10.39 -3.54 10.65
N MET A 97 11.25 -4.08 9.78
CA MET A 97 11.97 -3.28 8.79
C MET A 97 11.02 -2.68 7.74
N TYR A 98 10.03 -3.46 7.29
CA TYR A 98 9.04 -2.99 6.31
C TYR A 98 7.96 -2.11 6.93
N ALA A 99 7.66 -2.28 8.22
CA ALA A 99 6.79 -1.39 8.96
C ALA A 99 7.40 0.01 9.11
N ALA A 100 8.71 0.09 9.40
CA ALA A 100 9.41 1.38 9.42
C ALA A 100 9.33 2.10 8.07
N LYS A 101 9.50 1.36 6.95
CA LYS A 101 9.33 1.92 5.60
C LYS A 101 7.90 2.36 5.30
N ALA A 102 6.90 1.60 5.77
CA ALA A 102 5.50 1.94 5.58
C ALA A 102 5.11 3.23 6.30
N LEU A 103 5.60 3.43 7.53
CA LEU A 103 5.41 4.67 8.28
C LEU A 103 6.09 5.86 7.59
N ASP A 104 7.35 5.71 7.20
CA ASP A 104 8.11 6.74 6.46
C ASP A 104 7.40 7.14 5.14
N CYS A 105 6.90 6.15 4.40
CA CYS A 105 6.13 6.39 3.19
C CYS A 105 4.84 7.16 3.46
N PHE A 106 4.10 6.76 4.49
CA PHE A 106 2.85 7.41 4.86
C PHE A 106 3.09 8.87 5.31
N ASP A 107 4.11 9.12 6.14
CA ASP A 107 4.48 10.45 6.62
C ASP A 107 4.85 11.38 5.44
N GLU A 108 5.68 10.90 4.50
CA GLU A 108 6.04 11.68 3.29
C GLU A 108 4.82 12.02 2.42
N LEU A 109 3.94 11.04 2.19
CA LEU A 109 2.78 11.20 1.29
C LEU A 109 1.65 12.03 1.91
N SER A 110 1.44 11.93 3.22
CA SER A 110 0.44 12.69 3.96
C SER A 110 0.89 14.13 4.27
N GLY A 111 2.20 14.40 4.26
CA GLY A 111 2.75 15.64 4.78
C GLY A 111 2.67 15.74 6.30
N ALA A 112 2.34 14.64 6.99
CA ALA A 112 2.46 14.56 8.44
C ALA A 112 3.94 14.61 8.80
N ALA A 113 4.36 15.67 9.49
CA ALA A 113 5.70 15.74 10.05
C ALA A 113 5.82 14.65 11.14
N GLY A 114 6.88 13.85 11.06
CA GLY A 114 7.25 12.87 12.08
C GLY A 114 7.63 13.50 13.42
#